data_AF-A0A1E7FY44-F1
#
_entry.id   AF-A0A1E7FY44-F1
#
_cell.length_a   1.000
_cell.length_b   1.000
_cell.length_c   1.000
_cell.angle_alpha   90.00
_cell.angle_beta   90.00
_cell.angle_gamma   90.00
#
_symmetry.space_group_name_H-M   'P 1'
#
loop_
_entity.id
_entity.type
_entity.pdbx_description
1 polymer ?
#
loop_
_entity_poly.entity_id
_entity_poly.type
_entity_poly.pdbx_seq_one_letter_code
_entity_poly.pdbx_strand_id
1 'polypeptide(L)'
;MYWDGIEQFSKCDHVVGIKISMLSRIDPKSWDINPIVIEAIHRTIKLFGVQRVAFASNAPVDAHNDDDDDASLSWPASRVLAAFDRITASAYTTTERSWLFADAAKRMYRCS
;
A
#
# COMPACT_ATOMS: atom_id res chain seq x y z
N MET A 1 -19.16 8.26 -4.65
CA MET A 1 -18.37 9.33 -5.31
C MET A 1 -16.88 9.01 -5.36
N TYR A 2 -16.16 8.85 -4.23
CA TYR A 2 -14.71 8.56 -4.25
C TYR A 2 -14.37 7.21 -4.90
N TRP A 3 -15.04 6.12 -4.49
CA TRP A 3 -14.78 4.79 -5.03
C TRP A 3 -15.19 4.62 -6.49
N ASP A 4 -16.20 5.34 -6.96
CA ASP A 4 -16.63 5.31 -8.36
C ASP A 4 -15.52 5.86 -9.27
N GLY A 5 -14.81 6.90 -8.81
CA GLY A 5 -13.65 7.46 -9.50
C GLY A 5 -12.47 6.48 -9.52
N ILE A 6 -12.16 5.83 -8.40
CA ILE A 6 -11.09 4.82 -8.33
C ILE A 6 -11.40 3.61 -9.23
N GLU A 7 -12.65 3.17 -9.28
CA GLU A 7 -13.09 2.09 -10.17
C GLU A 7 -13.00 2.50 -11.64
N GLN A 8 -13.38 3.72 -12.00
CA GLN A 8 -13.18 4.23 -13.37
C GLN A 8 -11.69 4.31 -13.72
N PHE A 9 -10.87 4.79 -12.78
CA PHE A 9 -9.41 4.88 -12.96
C PHE A 9 -8.76 3.50 -13.14
N SER A 10 -9.26 2.45 -12.44
CA SER A 10 -8.72 1.10 -12.58
C SER A 10 -9.00 0.45 -13.94
N LYS A 11 -9.99 0.98 -14.68
CA LYS A 11 -10.37 0.55 -16.03
C LYS A 11 -9.59 1.27 -17.14
N CYS A 12 -8.77 2.27 -16.81
CA CYS A 12 -7.98 3.00 -17.80
C CYS A 12 -6.73 2.20 -18.24
N ASP A 13 -6.59 1.94 -19.55
CA ASP A 13 -5.48 1.14 -20.11
C ASP A 13 -4.09 1.75 -19.87
N HIS A 14 -4.01 3.09 -19.79
CA HIS A 14 -2.76 3.80 -19.53
C HIS A 14 -2.32 3.75 -18.06
N VAL A 15 -3.20 3.27 -17.16
CA VAL A 15 -2.84 3.03 -15.76
C VAL A 15 -2.19 1.66 -15.64
N VAL A 16 -0.90 1.65 -15.92
CA VAL A 16 -0.06 0.44 -15.91
C VAL A 16 0.19 -0.10 -14.50
N GLY A 17 -0.05 0.71 -13.46
CA GLY A 17 0.06 0.32 -12.07
C GLY A 17 -0.16 1.48 -11.09
N ILE A 18 -0.38 1.14 -9.82
CA ILE A 18 -0.53 2.07 -8.71
C ILE A 18 0.33 1.63 -7.52
N LYS A 19 0.63 2.58 -6.64
CA LYS A 19 1.33 2.32 -5.38
C LYS A 19 0.38 2.48 -4.21
N ILE A 20 0.52 1.62 -3.21
CA ILE A 20 -0.04 1.83 -1.87
C ILE A 20 1.12 2.28 -0.98
N SER A 21 1.03 3.52 -0.48
CA SER A 21 2.07 4.19 0.29
C SER A 21 1.50 5.32 1.14
N MET A 22 2.29 5.89 2.06
CA MET A 22 1.94 7.09 2.83
C MET A 22 0.70 6.91 3.72
N LEU A 23 0.43 5.68 4.17
CA LEU A 23 -0.77 5.34 4.94
C LEU A 23 -0.74 5.92 6.37
N SER A 24 0.45 6.21 6.90
CA SER A 24 0.60 6.88 8.20
C SER A 24 0.00 8.29 8.21
N ARG A 25 -0.22 8.93 7.07
CA ARG A 25 -0.86 10.26 7.03
C ARG A 25 -2.38 10.20 7.16
N ILE A 26 -2.99 9.03 6.97
CA ILE A 26 -4.43 8.81 7.17
C ILE A 26 -4.73 8.61 8.65
N ASP A 27 -3.94 7.75 9.30
CA ASP A 27 -4.01 7.45 10.73
C ASP A 27 -2.58 7.26 11.26
N PRO A 28 -1.96 8.33 11.81
CA PRO A 28 -0.55 8.31 12.22
C PRO A 28 -0.21 7.27 13.28
N LYS A 29 -1.18 6.85 14.08
CA LYS A 29 -0.95 5.93 15.20
C LYS A 29 -1.22 4.49 14.82
N SER A 30 -2.27 4.25 14.04
CA SER A 30 -2.90 2.93 14.01
C SER A 30 -3.49 2.54 12.65
N TRP A 31 -3.01 3.14 11.54
CA TRP A 31 -3.51 2.79 10.20
C TRP A 31 -3.46 1.28 9.90
N ASP A 32 -2.49 0.54 10.45
CA ASP A 32 -2.27 -0.88 10.18
C ASP A 32 -3.24 -1.83 10.91
N ILE A 33 -3.98 -1.30 11.89
CA ILE A 33 -5.05 -1.99 12.61
C ILE A 33 -6.42 -1.32 12.40
N ASN A 34 -6.45 -0.20 11.67
CA ASN A 34 -7.67 0.54 11.38
C ASN A 34 -8.48 -0.22 10.31
N PRO A 35 -9.68 -0.73 10.64
CA PRO A 35 -10.45 -1.58 9.72
C PRO A 35 -10.85 -0.84 8.44
N ILE A 36 -11.04 0.48 8.48
CA ILE A 36 -11.40 1.27 7.31
C ILE A 36 -10.21 1.34 6.34
N VAL A 37 -8.99 1.54 6.86
CA VAL A 37 -7.77 1.59 6.05
C VAL A 37 -7.48 0.21 5.46
N ILE A 38 -7.58 -0.85 6.26
CA ILE A 38 -7.37 -2.23 5.82
C ILE A 38 -8.37 -2.61 4.71
N GLU A 39 -9.65 -2.34 4.91
CA GLU A 39 -10.69 -2.57 3.88
C GLU A 39 -10.37 -1.80 2.59
N ALA A 40 -9.92 -0.54 2.70
CA ALA A 40 -9.54 0.26 1.54
C ALA A 40 -8.33 -0.31 0.79
N ILE A 41 -7.32 -0.84 1.50
CA ILE A 41 -6.18 -1.55 0.90
C ILE A 41 -6.68 -2.75 0.09
N HIS A 42 -7.49 -3.63 0.69
CA HIS A 42 -8.01 -4.81 0.01
C HIS A 42 -8.89 -4.46 -1.19
N ARG A 43 -9.78 -3.47 -1.04
CA ARG A 43 -10.62 -2.99 -2.15
C ARG A 43 -9.80 -2.44 -3.29
N THR A 44 -8.74 -1.69 -2.99
CA THR A 44 -7.81 -1.17 -4.01
C THR A 44 -7.08 -2.30 -4.74
N ILE A 45 -6.54 -3.28 -4.01
CA ILE A 45 -5.91 -4.46 -4.61
C ILE A 45 -6.88 -5.23 -5.50
N LYS A 46 -8.14 -5.38 -5.07
CA LYS A 46 -9.18 -6.05 -5.86
C LYS A 46 -9.54 -5.31 -7.14
N LEU A 47 -9.63 -3.98 -7.10
CA LEU A 47 -10.00 -3.15 -8.26
C LEU A 47 -8.92 -3.13 -9.35
N PHE A 48 -7.65 -3.08 -8.95
CA PHE A 48 -6.53 -3.00 -9.91
C PHE A 48 -5.97 -4.38 -10.26
N GLY A 49 -6.11 -5.36 -9.37
CA GLY A 49 -5.45 -6.65 -9.42
C GLY A 49 -4.02 -6.58 -8.89
N VAL A 50 -3.55 -7.65 -8.26
CA VAL A 50 -2.21 -7.72 -7.62
C VAL A 50 -1.07 -7.39 -8.59
N GLN A 51 -1.25 -7.66 -9.88
CA GLN A 51 -0.24 -7.39 -10.91
C GLN A 51 -0.02 -5.90 -11.21
N ARG A 52 -0.93 -5.04 -10.75
CA ARG A 52 -0.91 -3.58 -10.96
C ARG A 52 -0.83 -2.81 -9.65
N VAL A 53 -0.62 -3.46 -8.52
CA VAL A 53 -0.47 -2.80 -7.21
C VAL A 53 0.89 -3.11 -6.62
N ALA A 54 1.65 -2.07 -6.30
CA ALA A 54 2.95 -2.19 -5.65
C ALA A 54 2.92 -1.58 -4.23
N PHE A 55 3.48 -2.31 -3.28
CA PHE A 55 3.83 -1.78 -1.97
C PHE A 55 4.93 -0.72 -2.08
N ALA A 56 4.82 0.38 -1.33
CA ALA A 56 5.92 1.31 -1.10
C ALA A 56 5.83 1.92 0.29
N SER A 57 6.94 1.93 1.02
CA SER A 57 7.01 2.44 2.40
C SER A 57 6.98 3.96 2.52
N ASN A 58 7.14 4.69 1.41
CA ASN A 58 7.31 6.14 1.38
C ASN A 58 8.46 6.66 2.26
N ALA A 59 9.44 5.82 2.57
CA ALA A 59 10.58 6.22 3.37
C ALA A 59 11.42 7.31 2.65
N PRO A 60 11.99 8.28 3.39
CA PRO A 60 11.96 8.42 4.85
C PRO A 60 10.74 9.19 5.39
N VAL A 61 9.84 9.68 4.53
CA VAL A 61 8.76 10.60 4.93
C VAL A 61 7.85 9.99 6.01
N ASP A 62 7.48 8.71 5.89
CA ASP A 62 6.62 8.07 6.90
C ASP A 62 7.36 7.85 8.24
N ALA A 63 8.70 7.87 8.25
CA ALA A 63 9.49 7.77 9.49
C ALA A 63 9.52 9.10 10.26
N HIS A 64 9.29 10.23 9.58
CA HIS A 64 9.30 11.58 10.11
C HIS A 64 7.88 12.14 10.07
N ASN A 65 7.09 11.82 11.10
CA ASN A 65 5.80 12.47 11.30
C ASN A 65 6.03 13.82 11.99
N ASP A 66 5.15 14.80 11.72
CA ASP A 66 5.40 16.22 12.01
C ASP A 66 5.59 16.55 13.51
N ASP A 67 5.28 15.59 14.39
CA ASP A 67 5.59 15.61 15.83
C ASP A 67 6.78 14.65 16.13
N ASP A 68 8.00 15.14 15.95
CA ASP A 68 9.25 14.37 16.18
C ASP A 68 9.46 13.92 17.64
N ASP A 69 8.66 14.40 18.59
CA ASP A 69 8.77 14.09 20.02
C ASP A 69 8.04 12.79 20.44
N ASP A 70 7.16 12.23 19.59
CA ASP A 70 6.48 10.96 19.86
C ASP A 70 6.97 9.85 18.92
N ALA A 71 7.97 9.09 19.40
CA ALA A 71 8.53 7.95 18.66
C ALA A 71 7.49 6.89 18.27
N SER A 72 6.33 6.83 18.95
CA SER A 72 5.24 5.92 18.58
C SER A 72 4.57 6.27 17.25
N LEU A 73 4.70 7.53 16.82
CA LEU A 73 4.24 8.04 15.53
C LEU A 73 5.20 7.70 14.39
N SER A 74 6.43 7.26 14.65
CA SER A 74 7.37 6.95 13.58
C SER A 74 7.01 5.65 12.85
N TRP A 75 6.92 5.70 11.52
CA TRP A 75 6.74 4.55 10.64
C TRP A 75 7.98 4.31 9.77
N PRO A 76 9.07 3.76 10.36
CA PRO A 76 10.24 3.37 9.57
C PRO A 76 9.86 2.29 8.56
N ALA A 77 10.63 2.20 7.47
CA ALA A 77 10.34 1.27 6.37
C ALA A 77 10.11 -0.18 6.83
N SER A 78 10.86 -0.64 7.85
CA SER A 78 10.70 -1.97 8.44
C SER A 78 9.35 -2.17 9.12
N ARG A 79 8.84 -1.17 9.84
CA ARG A 79 7.51 -1.20 10.49
C ARG A 79 6.39 -1.20 9.45
N VAL A 80 6.50 -0.35 8.42
CA VAL A 80 5.54 -0.28 7.32
C VAL A 80 5.50 -1.59 6.53
N LEU A 81 6.67 -2.18 6.25
CA LEU A 81 6.79 -3.48 5.60
C LEU A 81 6.12 -4.58 6.43
N ALA A 82 6.43 -4.67 7.72
CA ALA A 82 5.84 -5.69 8.60
C ALA A 82 4.32 -5.55 8.72
N ALA A 83 3.79 -4.33 8.76
CA ALA A 83 2.36 -4.07 8.77
C ALA A 83 1.67 -4.56 7.49
N PHE A 84 2.18 -4.16 6.32
CA PHE A 84 1.62 -4.59 5.04
C PHE A 84 1.75 -6.11 4.83
N ASP A 85 2.83 -6.71 5.33
CA ASP A 85 3.02 -8.16 5.33
C ASP A 85 1.95 -8.89 6.15
N ARG A 86 1.67 -8.45 7.37
CA ARG A 86 0.59 -9.02 8.21
C ARG A 86 -0.77 -8.91 7.53
N ILE A 87 -1.10 -7.73 7.00
CA ILE A 87 -2.39 -7.48 6.32
C ILE A 87 -2.54 -8.46 5.15
N THR A 88 -1.50 -8.58 4.32
CA THR A 88 -1.59 -9.39 3.10
C THR A 88 -1.49 -10.89 3.36
N ALA A 89 -0.76 -11.33 4.39
CA ALA A 89 -0.63 -12.74 4.74
C ALA A 89 -1.97 -13.40 5.11
N SER A 90 -2.95 -12.62 5.57
CA SER A 90 -4.29 -13.12 5.94
C SER A 90 -5.23 -13.36 4.75
N ALA A 91 -4.95 -12.76 3.58
CA ALA A 91 -5.92 -12.66 2.49
C ALA A 91 -5.38 -13.06 1.11
N TYR A 92 -4.06 -13.16 0.94
CA TYR A 92 -3.42 -13.40 -0.36
C TYR A 92 -2.42 -14.56 -0.30
N THR A 93 -2.34 -15.29 -1.40
CA THR A 93 -1.38 -16.38 -1.61
C THR A 93 0.06 -15.86 -1.69
N THR A 94 1.03 -16.77 -1.56
CA THR A 94 2.46 -16.43 -1.75
C THR A 94 2.73 -15.83 -3.13
N THR A 95 2.09 -16.35 -4.19
CA THR A 95 2.25 -15.82 -5.55
C THR A 95 1.70 -14.40 -5.68
N GLU A 96 0.51 -14.14 -5.13
CA GLU A 96 -0.07 -12.80 -5.13
C GLU A 96 0.78 -11.81 -4.31
N ARG A 97 1.32 -12.25 -3.19
CA ARG A 97 2.24 -11.44 -2.37
C ARG A 97 3.54 -11.12 -3.12
N SER A 98 4.09 -12.05 -3.91
CA SER A 98 5.26 -11.76 -4.77
C SER A 98 5.00 -10.57 -5.71
N TRP A 99 3.80 -10.51 -6.28
CA TRP A 99 3.39 -9.36 -7.09
C TRP A 99 3.34 -8.06 -6.27
N LEU A 100 2.64 -8.09 -5.14
CA LEU A 100 2.46 -6.91 -4.29
C LEU A 100 3.79 -6.33 -3.77
N PHE A 101 4.75 -7.19 -3.42
CA PHE A 101 6.02 -6.77 -2.83
C PHE A 101 7.14 -6.51 -3.85
N ALA A 102 7.08 -7.06 -5.06
CA ALA A 102 8.17 -6.92 -6.02
C ALA A 102 7.73 -6.89 -7.48
N ASP A 103 6.99 -7.90 -7.96
CA ASP A 103 6.88 -8.12 -9.41
C ASP A 103 6.01 -7.06 -10.11
N ALA A 104 5.03 -6.49 -9.40
CA ALA A 104 4.25 -5.37 -9.92
C ALA A 104 5.14 -4.14 -10.14
N ALA A 105 6.04 -3.84 -9.19
CA ALA A 105 6.99 -2.73 -9.33
C ALA A 105 7.98 -2.98 -10.48
N LYS A 106 8.53 -4.19 -10.61
CA LYS A 106 9.41 -4.56 -11.74
C LYS A 106 8.70 -4.33 -13.08
N ARG A 107 7.44 -4.77 -13.20
CA ARG A 107 6.62 -4.55 -14.39
C ARG A 107 6.38 -3.06 -14.67
N MET A 108 6.01 -2.28 -13.65
CA MET A 108 5.75 -0.84 -13.80
C MET A 108 6.99 -0.08 -14.29
N TYR A 109 8.16 -0.40 -13.73
CA TYR A 109 9.41 0.29 -14.02
C TYR A 109 10.24 -0.35 -15.14
N ARG A 110 9.76 -1.44 -15.73
CA ARG A 110 10.48 -2.23 -16.74
C ARG A 110 11.85 -2.71 -16.25
N CYS A 111 11.98 -2.97 -14.95
CA CYS A 111 13.18 -3.58 -14.39
C CYS A 111 13.14 -5.09 -14.71
N SER A 112 13.99 -5.54 -15.62
CA SER A 112 14.22 -6.95 -15.98
C SER A 112 15.13 -7.64 -14.97
#